data_AF-A0A1J5BW31-F1
#
_entry.id   AF-A0A1J5BW31-F1
#
_cell.length_a   1.000
_cell.length_b   1.000
_cell.length_c   1.000
_cell.angle_alpha   90.00
_cell.angle_beta   90.00
_cell.angle_gamma   90.00
#
_symmetry.space_group_name_H-M   'P 1'
#
loop_
_entity.id
_entity.type
_entity.pdbx_description
1 polymer ?
#
loop_
_entity_poly.entity_id
_entity_poly.type
_entity_poly.pdbx_seq_one_letter_code
_entity_poly.pdbx_strand_id
1 'polypeptide(L)'
;MWVQTGGPPDKPVVLYDYDPSRSASVPTGLLEGYKGYLMTDGYDGYNEVGRSDGIERLACWAHVRRRFVEATRVQPKGKRGRADEAVSLIGKLYRIEREHKDATPEARYLARQSDSVPVLAELHAWMLKNAPVVIPKSALGTALAYMGNLWSKLVRYTERGDLPIDNNRCENAIRPFVVGRKAWLFSDTPAGAHASAVIYSLVQTAKANGLEPYTWLRRVLRDLPAAKSVEAVETLLPWNLRIADLVDKTGL
;
A
#
# COMPACT_ATOMS: atom_id res chain seq x y z
N MET A 1 -4.98 14.27 2.90
CA MET A 1 -5.58 12.92 2.86
C MET A 1 -4.45 11.91 2.99
N TRP A 2 -4.56 11.07 3.99
CA TRP A 2 -3.70 9.94 4.30
C TRP A 2 -4.55 8.69 4.21
N VAL A 3 -3.97 7.58 3.75
CA VAL A 3 -4.70 6.31 3.63
C VAL A 3 -3.87 5.20 4.22
N GLN A 4 -4.54 4.36 5.00
CA GLN A 4 -3.98 3.20 5.66
C GLN A 4 -4.80 1.99 5.24
N THR A 5 -4.13 0.90 4.90
CA THR A 5 -4.78 -0.39 4.63
C THR A 5 -4.18 -1.42 5.55
N GLY A 6 -5.02 -2.16 6.28
CA GLY A 6 -4.56 -3.13 7.25
C GLY A 6 -5.67 -4.10 7.64
N GLY A 7 -5.66 -4.47 8.92
CA GLY A 7 -6.52 -5.49 9.50
C GLY A 7 -6.03 -6.92 9.25
N PRO A 8 -6.56 -7.91 10.01
CA PRO A 8 -6.38 -9.33 9.71
C PRO A 8 -6.78 -9.68 8.25
N PRO A 9 -6.23 -10.77 7.67
CA PRO A 9 -6.54 -11.17 6.29
C PRO A 9 -8.04 -11.32 5.98
N ASP A 10 -8.82 -11.77 6.95
CA ASP A 10 -10.27 -11.96 6.90
C ASP A 10 -11.09 -10.71 7.27
N LYS A 11 -10.44 -9.67 7.79
CA LYS A 11 -11.07 -8.42 8.26
C LYS A 11 -10.33 -7.20 7.72
N PRO A 12 -10.24 -7.03 6.39
CA PRO A 12 -9.53 -5.93 5.79
C PRO A 12 -10.17 -4.58 6.17
N VAL A 13 -9.32 -3.63 6.56
CA VAL A 13 -9.73 -2.25 6.87
C VAL A 13 -9.01 -1.28 5.94
N VAL A 14 -9.75 -0.27 5.47
CA VAL A 14 -9.20 0.88 4.74
C VAL A 14 -9.61 2.15 5.46
N LEU A 15 -8.65 2.86 6.05
CA LEU A 15 -8.87 4.12 6.75
C LEU A 15 -8.33 5.28 5.94
N TYR A 16 -9.10 6.36 5.92
CA TYR A 16 -8.72 7.65 5.37
C TYR A 16 -8.72 8.65 6.50
N ASP A 17 -7.67 9.45 6.54
CA ASP A 17 -7.52 10.54 7.49
C ASP A 17 -7.24 11.83 6.74
N TYR A 18 -7.76 12.94 7.24
CA TYR A 18 -7.41 14.26 6.74
C TYR A 18 -6.52 14.98 7.75
N ASP A 19 -5.39 15.47 7.26
CA ASP A 19 -4.55 16.44 7.95
C ASP A 19 -4.10 17.48 6.91
N PRO A 20 -4.09 18.79 7.23
CA PRO A 20 -3.60 19.84 6.34
C PRO A 20 -2.08 19.77 6.12
N SER A 21 -1.34 19.08 7.00
CA SER A 21 0.09 18.90 6.93
C SER A 21 0.50 17.59 6.25
N ARG A 22 1.72 17.60 5.69
CA ARG A 22 2.43 16.41 5.22
C ARG A 22 3.62 16.04 6.11
N SER A 23 3.86 16.78 7.20
CA SER A 23 4.98 16.58 8.11
C SER A 23 5.02 15.16 8.70
N ALA A 24 6.21 14.75 9.16
CA ALA A 24 6.44 13.45 9.77
C ALA A 24 5.65 13.23 11.08
N SER A 25 5.22 14.31 11.74
CA SER A 25 4.33 14.26 12.91
C SER A 25 2.98 13.62 12.61
N VAL A 26 2.46 13.78 11.39
CA VAL A 26 1.14 13.26 11.02
C VAL A 26 1.11 11.73 11.00
N PRO A 27 1.93 11.02 10.18
CA PRO A 27 1.91 9.57 10.17
C PRO A 27 2.37 8.97 11.51
N THR A 28 3.18 9.70 12.30
CA THR A 28 3.54 9.29 13.66
C THR A 28 2.33 9.30 14.60
N GLY A 29 1.50 10.34 14.57
CA GLY A 29 0.26 10.39 15.35
C GLY A 29 -0.78 9.38 14.86
N LEU A 30 -0.93 9.22 13.54
CA LEU A 30 -1.87 8.25 12.95
C LEU A 30 -1.54 6.79 13.28
N LEU A 31 -0.27 6.49 13.57
CA LEU A 31 0.24 5.16 13.89
C LEU A 31 0.67 5.04 15.36
N GLU A 32 0.16 5.93 16.22
CA GLU A 32 0.42 5.87 17.65
C GLU A 32 0.01 4.49 18.22
N GLY A 33 0.92 3.87 18.98
CA GLY A 33 0.72 2.54 19.55
C GLY A 33 0.84 1.36 18.57
N TYR A 34 0.97 1.60 17.26
CA TYR A 34 1.17 0.53 16.29
C TYR A 34 2.53 -0.14 16.47
N LYS A 35 2.54 -1.48 16.35
CA LYS A 35 3.74 -2.33 16.35
C LYS A 35 3.60 -3.36 15.24
N GLY A 36 4.67 -3.64 14.52
CA GLY A 36 4.71 -4.58 13.42
C GLY A 36 5.20 -3.97 12.12
N TYR A 37 4.88 -4.63 11.01
CA TYR A 37 5.42 -4.31 9.69
C TYR A 37 4.61 -3.24 8.96
N LEU A 38 5.28 -2.17 8.54
CA LEU A 38 4.63 -1.04 7.85
C LEU A 38 5.17 -0.87 6.43
N MET A 39 4.34 -1.15 5.42
CA MET A 39 4.68 -0.92 4.02
C MET A 39 4.39 0.54 3.61
N THR A 40 5.44 1.27 3.22
CA THR A 40 5.32 2.65 2.71
C THR A 40 5.96 2.80 1.34
N ASP A 41 5.69 3.93 0.68
CA ASP A 41 6.59 4.43 -0.36
C ASP A 41 7.89 4.97 0.27
N GLY A 42 8.71 5.64 -0.54
CA GLY A 42 9.92 6.31 -0.05
C GLY A 42 9.71 7.79 0.30
N TYR A 43 8.54 8.19 0.79
CA TYR A 43 8.34 9.54 1.31
C TYR A 43 9.06 9.70 2.65
N ASP A 44 9.87 10.76 2.78
CA ASP A 44 10.70 10.97 3.97
C ASP A 44 9.90 11.22 5.25
N GLY A 45 8.63 11.63 5.14
CA GLY A 45 7.75 11.78 6.30
C GLY A 45 7.55 10.49 7.10
N TYR A 46 7.74 9.31 6.48
CA TYR A 46 7.67 8.02 7.17
C TYR A 46 8.99 7.63 7.86
N ASN A 47 10.06 8.43 7.76
CA ASN A 47 11.34 8.13 8.40
C ASN A 47 11.25 8.17 9.92
N GLU A 48 10.42 9.05 10.48
CA GLU A 48 10.20 9.12 11.92
C GLU A 48 9.44 7.90 12.44
N VAL A 49 8.34 7.53 11.78
CA VAL A 49 7.58 6.30 12.07
C VAL A 49 8.46 5.06 12.04
N GLY A 50 9.36 4.95 11.06
CA GLY A 50 10.29 3.82 10.96
C GLY A 50 11.39 3.79 12.02
N ARG A 51 11.51 4.82 12.87
CA ARG A 51 12.39 4.85 14.06
C ARG A 51 11.64 4.54 15.34
N SER A 52 10.31 4.52 15.32
CA SER A 52 9.50 4.13 16.46
C SER A 52 9.78 2.68 16.82
N ASP A 53 9.96 2.43 18.11
CA ASP A 53 10.22 1.09 18.63
C ASP A 53 9.15 0.09 18.15
N GLY A 54 9.58 -1.12 17.79
CA GLY A 54 8.72 -2.21 17.31
C GLY A 54 7.98 -1.96 15.99
N ILE A 55 8.30 -0.91 15.23
CA ILE A 55 7.83 -0.74 13.85
C ILE A 55 8.91 -1.14 12.86
N GLU A 56 8.55 -2.09 11.99
CA GLU A 56 9.42 -2.66 10.99
C GLU A 56 9.04 -2.15 9.59
N ARG A 57 9.66 -1.05 9.16
CA ARG A 57 9.28 -0.39 7.89
C ARG A 57 9.79 -1.13 6.65
N LEU A 58 8.89 -1.44 5.72
CA LEU A 58 9.19 -1.87 4.35
C LEU A 58 9.12 -0.71 3.36
N ALA A 59 9.75 -0.89 2.20
CA ALA A 59 9.66 0.05 1.09
C ALA A 59 9.05 -0.60 -0.15
N CYS A 60 8.27 0.18 -0.90
CA CYS A 60 7.56 -0.27 -2.08
C CYS A 60 8.45 -0.44 -3.32
N TRP A 61 8.52 -1.66 -3.84
CA TRP A 61 9.23 -1.96 -5.09
C TRP A 61 8.61 -1.32 -6.34
N ALA A 62 7.30 -1.08 -6.37
CA ALA A 62 6.64 -0.45 -7.52
C ALA A 62 7.19 0.97 -7.76
N HIS A 63 7.47 1.71 -6.68
CA HIS A 63 8.05 3.06 -6.72
C HIS A 63 9.50 3.05 -7.20
N VAL A 64 10.29 2.04 -6.82
CA VAL A 64 11.66 1.84 -7.33
C VAL A 64 11.61 1.51 -8.81
N ARG A 65 10.79 0.53 -9.20
CA ARG A 65 10.61 0.11 -10.59
C ARG A 65 10.20 1.25 -11.49
N ARG A 66 9.24 2.09 -11.06
CA ARG A 66 8.79 3.27 -11.83
C ARG A 66 9.97 4.19 -12.16
N ARG A 67 10.87 4.47 -11.22
CA ARG A 67 12.04 5.34 -11.47
C ARG A 67 12.99 4.76 -12.51
N PHE A 68 13.24 3.44 -12.48
CA PHE A 68 14.03 2.80 -13.53
C PHE A 68 13.32 2.81 -14.88
N VAL A 69 12.00 2.63 -14.93
CA VAL A 69 11.21 2.78 -16.17
C VAL A 69 11.27 4.22 -16.71
N GLU A 70 11.21 5.24 -15.87
CA GLU A 70 11.40 6.62 -16.33
C GLU A 70 12.84 6.83 -16.85
N ALA A 71 13.83 6.21 -16.20
CA ALA A 71 15.20 6.23 -16.67
C ALA A 71 15.36 5.54 -18.04
N THR A 72 14.57 4.51 -18.36
CA THR A 72 14.65 3.89 -19.70
C THR A 72 14.15 4.82 -20.81
N ARG A 73 13.18 5.69 -20.52
CA ARG A 73 12.58 6.62 -21.50
C ARG A 73 13.54 7.71 -21.99
N VAL A 74 14.56 8.04 -21.20
CA VAL A 74 15.57 9.05 -21.55
C VAL A 74 16.85 8.43 -22.16
N GLN A 75 16.92 7.10 -22.29
CA GLN A 75 18.03 6.44 -22.97
C GLN A 75 17.92 6.59 -24.50
N PRO A 76 19.03 6.51 -25.25
CA PRO A 76 18.99 6.46 -26.71
C PRO A 76 18.08 5.33 -27.21
N LYS A 77 17.18 5.64 -28.15
CA LYS A 77 16.19 4.69 -28.68
C LYS A 77 16.88 3.45 -29.27
N GLY A 78 16.28 2.28 -29.02
CA GLY A 78 16.73 1.00 -29.58
C GLY A 78 17.94 0.37 -28.90
N LYS A 79 18.46 0.97 -27.82
CA LYS A 79 19.58 0.40 -27.05
C LYS A 79 19.09 -0.07 -25.69
N ARG A 80 19.44 -1.31 -25.35
CA ARG A 80 19.29 -1.85 -23.99
C ARG A 80 20.41 -1.29 -23.13
N GLY A 81 20.08 -0.74 -21.97
CA GLY A 81 21.06 -0.20 -21.04
C GLY A 81 20.83 -0.65 -19.61
N ARG A 82 21.59 -0.05 -18.70
CA ARG A 82 21.55 -0.34 -17.25
C ARG A 82 20.15 -0.21 -16.66
N ALA A 83 19.36 0.76 -17.10
CA ALA A 83 17.99 0.91 -16.61
C ALA A 83 17.12 -0.32 -16.97
N ASP A 84 17.30 -0.89 -18.17
CA ASP A 84 16.57 -2.07 -18.62
C ASP A 84 16.98 -3.34 -17.86
N GLU A 85 18.25 -3.47 -17.51
CA GLU A 85 18.75 -4.54 -16.65
C GLU A 85 18.06 -4.51 -15.27
N ALA A 86 18.00 -3.35 -14.62
CA ALA A 86 17.29 -3.18 -13.36
C ALA A 86 15.79 -3.51 -13.47
N VAL A 87 15.11 -3.01 -14.52
CA VAL A 87 13.70 -3.32 -14.76
C VAL A 87 13.49 -4.81 -14.96
N SER A 88 14.42 -5.50 -15.63
CA SER A 88 14.37 -6.95 -15.84
C SER A 88 14.54 -7.72 -14.53
N LEU A 89 15.51 -7.36 -13.69
CA LEU A 89 15.73 -7.98 -12.38
C LEU A 89 14.55 -7.78 -11.44
N ILE A 90 14.04 -6.55 -11.33
CA ILE A 90 12.83 -6.27 -10.55
C ILE A 90 11.62 -7.02 -11.13
N GLY A 91 11.56 -7.17 -12.47
CA GLY A 91 10.55 -7.98 -13.15
C GLY A 91 10.58 -9.46 -12.77
N LYS A 92 11.77 -10.04 -12.48
CA LYS A 92 11.89 -11.41 -11.95
C LYS A 92 11.23 -11.52 -10.57
N LEU A 93 11.47 -10.57 -9.66
CA LEU A 93 10.85 -10.54 -8.32
C LEU A 93 9.31 -10.54 -8.43
N TYR A 94 8.76 -9.65 -9.27
CA TYR A 94 7.32 -9.59 -9.50
C TYR A 94 6.75 -10.84 -10.18
N ARG A 95 7.55 -11.59 -10.92
CA ARG A 95 7.11 -12.87 -11.50
C ARG A 95 6.96 -13.92 -10.41
N ILE A 96 7.92 -14.04 -9.51
CA ILE A 96 7.86 -14.95 -8.35
C ILE A 96 6.62 -14.66 -7.50
N GLU A 97 6.36 -13.37 -7.22
CA GLU A 97 5.17 -12.95 -6.47
C GLU A 97 3.85 -13.30 -7.18
N ARG A 98 3.81 -13.25 -8.51
CA ARG A 98 2.62 -13.66 -9.28
C ARG A 98 2.42 -15.17 -9.26
N GLU A 99 3.50 -15.94 -9.38
CA GLU A 99 3.46 -17.41 -9.34
C GLU A 99 2.98 -17.92 -7.98
N HIS A 100 3.24 -17.18 -6.90
CA HIS A 100 2.85 -17.53 -5.52
C HIS A 100 1.72 -16.64 -4.95
N LYS A 101 0.91 -16.05 -5.83
CA LYS A 101 -0.17 -15.14 -5.42
C LYS A 101 -1.16 -15.85 -4.48
N ASP A 102 -1.62 -17.04 -4.88
CA ASP A 102 -2.64 -17.81 -4.16
C ASP A 102 -2.04 -18.85 -3.19
N ALA A 103 -0.72 -18.81 -2.99
CA ALA A 103 -0.01 -19.66 -2.03
C ALA A 103 -0.24 -19.20 -0.58
N THR A 104 -0.07 -20.12 0.38
CA THR A 104 -0.07 -19.78 1.81
C THR A 104 1.12 -18.88 2.13
N PRO A 105 1.09 -18.11 3.24
CA PRO A 105 2.24 -17.33 3.69
C PRO A 105 3.52 -18.18 3.83
N GLU A 106 3.43 -19.42 4.29
CA GLU A 106 4.58 -20.31 4.47
C GLU A 106 5.20 -20.70 3.12
N ALA A 107 4.36 -21.11 2.17
CA ALA A 107 4.81 -21.46 0.82
C ALA A 107 5.40 -20.25 0.08
N ARG A 108 4.77 -19.07 0.21
CA ARG A 108 5.30 -17.82 -0.36
C ARG A 108 6.62 -17.42 0.28
N TYR A 109 6.79 -17.62 1.58
CA TYR A 109 8.05 -17.38 2.28
C TYR A 109 9.16 -18.28 1.73
N LEU A 110 8.91 -19.59 1.61
CA LEU A 110 9.90 -20.55 1.08
C LEU A 110 10.34 -20.17 -0.34
N ALA A 111 9.39 -19.85 -1.22
CA ALA A 111 9.69 -19.39 -2.57
C ALA A 111 10.50 -18.09 -2.59
N ARG A 112 10.21 -17.15 -1.68
CA ARG A 112 11.02 -15.93 -1.55
C ARG A 112 12.44 -16.25 -1.13
N GLN A 113 12.65 -17.19 -0.20
CA GLN A 113 13.99 -17.59 0.22
C GLN A 113 14.77 -18.30 -0.89
N SER A 114 14.13 -19.21 -1.65
CA SER A 114 14.79 -19.95 -2.73
C SER A 114 15.03 -19.11 -3.98
N ASP A 115 14.08 -18.24 -4.35
CA ASP A 115 14.04 -17.63 -5.68
C ASP A 115 14.22 -16.11 -5.62
N SER A 116 13.55 -15.41 -4.70
CA SER A 116 13.61 -13.95 -4.62
C SER A 116 14.91 -13.44 -3.99
N VAL A 117 15.39 -14.08 -2.92
CA VAL A 117 16.62 -13.67 -2.21
C VAL A 117 17.85 -13.71 -3.13
N PRO A 118 18.09 -14.75 -3.96
CA PRO A 118 19.18 -14.72 -4.93
C PRO A 118 19.06 -13.59 -5.96
N VAL A 119 17.86 -13.30 -6.44
CA VAL A 119 17.62 -12.17 -7.37
C VAL A 119 17.88 -10.83 -6.70
N LEU A 120 17.53 -10.67 -5.41
CA LEU A 120 17.85 -9.48 -4.63
C LEU A 120 19.36 -9.33 -4.45
N ALA A 121 20.09 -10.41 -4.19
CA ALA A 121 21.54 -10.38 -4.10
C ALA A 121 22.19 -9.98 -5.45
N GLU A 122 21.71 -10.55 -6.57
CA GLU A 122 22.12 -10.17 -7.93
C GLU A 122 21.88 -8.66 -8.18
N LEU A 123 20.68 -8.17 -7.84
CA LEU A 123 20.31 -6.76 -7.99
C LEU A 123 21.13 -5.84 -7.07
N HIS A 124 21.46 -6.27 -5.86
CA HIS A 124 22.31 -5.50 -4.94
C HIS A 124 23.73 -5.35 -5.50
N ALA A 125 24.34 -6.46 -5.92
CA ALA A 125 25.67 -6.46 -6.51
C ALA A 125 25.70 -5.61 -7.78
N TRP A 126 24.66 -5.72 -8.61
CA TRP A 126 24.47 -4.88 -9.78
C TRP A 126 24.39 -3.38 -9.43
N MET A 127 23.63 -3.01 -8.38
CA MET A 127 23.53 -1.63 -7.91
C MET A 127 24.87 -1.08 -7.45
N LEU A 128 25.59 -1.83 -6.60
CA LEU A 128 26.89 -1.42 -6.06
C LEU A 128 27.96 -1.26 -7.15
N LYS A 129 27.92 -2.11 -8.18
CA LYS A 129 28.80 -2.01 -9.35
C LYS A 129 28.53 -0.75 -10.18
N ASN A 130 27.26 -0.38 -10.35
CA ASN A 130 26.87 0.69 -11.28
C ASN A 130 26.78 2.07 -10.63
N ALA A 131 26.44 2.17 -9.34
CA ALA A 131 26.27 3.46 -8.65
C ALA A 131 27.50 4.39 -8.75
N PRO A 132 28.76 3.92 -8.62
CA PRO A 132 29.94 4.80 -8.69
C PRO A 132 30.24 5.34 -10.09
N VAL A 133 29.78 4.68 -11.15
CA VAL A 133 30.11 5.01 -12.55
C VAL A 133 28.98 5.74 -13.28
N VAL A 134 27.84 5.96 -12.62
CA VAL A 134 26.69 6.68 -13.18
C VAL A 134 26.68 8.11 -12.65
N ILE A 135 26.43 9.07 -13.55
CA ILE A 135 26.29 10.49 -13.19
C ILE A 135 25.14 10.63 -12.18
N PRO A 136 25.39 11.14 -10.95
CA PRO A 136 24.40 11.12 -9.87
C PRO A 136 23.09 11.83 -10.20
N LYS A 137 23.16 12.96 -10.93
CA LYS A 137 21.98 13.76 -11.30
C LYS A 137 21.24 13.27 -12.54
N SER A 138 21.72 12.21 -13.20
CA SER A 138 20.99 11.59 -14.31
C SER A 138 19.75 10.84 -13.82
N ALA A 139 18.79 10.55 -14.69
CA ALA A 139 17.61 9.76 -14.32
C ALA A 139 17.97 8.37 -13.76
N LEU A 140 19.02 7.74 -14.28
CA LEU A 140 19.52 6.47 -13.74
C LEU A 140 20.23 6.67 -12.40
N GLY A 141 21.02 7.75 -12.24
CA GLY A 141 21.71 8.07 -10.99
C GLY A 141 20.74 8.33 -9.84
N THR A 142 19.66 9.07 -10.10
CA THR A 142 18.61 9.31 -9.10
C THR A 142 17.81 8.05 -8.77
N ALA A 143 17.57 7.16 -9.73
CA ALA A 143 16.95 5.85 -9.49
C ALA A 143 17.84 4.94 -8.62
N LEU A 144 19.14 4.89 -8.90
CA LEU A 144 20.13 4.13 -8.10
C LEU A 144 20.23 4.67 -6.67
N ALA A 145 20.35 5.98 -6.50
CA ALA A 145 20.38 6.61 -5.17
C ALA A 145 19.10 6.32 -4.38
N TYR A 146 17.94 6.42 -5.03
CA TYR A 146 16.66 6.11 -4.39
C TYR A 146 16.55 4.64 -3.96
N MET A 147 16.94 3.70 -4.83
CA MET A 147 16.95 2.28 -4.50
C MET A 147 17.93 1.97 -3.36
N GLY A 148 19.14 2.54 -3.41
CA GLY A 148 20.17 2.35 -2.38
C GLY A 148 19.72 2.85 -1.00
N ASN A 149 19.15 4.05 -0.93
CA ASN A 149 18.65 4.63 0.34
C ASN A 149 17.53 3.81 0.99
N LEU A 150 16.80 3.03 0.19
CA LEU A 150 15.69 2.19 0.65
C LEU A 150 16.06 0.71 0.73
N TRP A 151 17.29 0.31 0.36
CA TRP A 151 17.65 -1.09 0.16
C TRP A 151 17.32 -1.99 1.36
N SER A 152 17.74 -1.57 2.56
CA SER A 152 17.46 -2.31 3.80
C SER A 152 15.98 -2.50 4.10
N LYS A 153 15.10 -1.65 3.56
CA LYS A 153 13.64 -1.70 3.70
C LYS A 153 12.98 -2.46 2.54
N LEU A 154 13.60 -2.40 1.36
CA LEU A 154 13.13 -3.08 0.15
C LEU A 154 13.26 -4.59 0.23
N VAL A 155 14.30 -5.11 0.90
CA VAL A 155 14.50 -6.56 1.03
C VAL A 155 13.56 -7.22 2.04
N ARG A 156 13.01 -6.44 2.97
CA ARG A 156 12.25 -6.95 4.13
C ARG A 156 10.97 -7.68 3.80
N TYR A 157 10.39 -7.47 2.61
CA TYR A 157 9.21 -8.24 2.21
C TYR A 157 9.50 -9.74 2.15
N THR A 158 10.77 -10.16 2.08
CA THR A 158 11.14 -11.58 2.15
C THR A 158 11.20 -12.14 3.57
N GLU A 159 11.13 -11.30 4.62
CA GLU A 159 11.22 -11.74 6.01
C GLU A 159 10.02 -12.61 6.42
N ARG A 160 8.85 -12.40 5.83
CA ARG A 160 7.63 -13.21 6.02
C ARG A 160 6.82 -13.27 4.75
N GLY A 161 6.05 -14.33 4.56
CA GLY A 161 5.27 -14.51 3.32
C GLY A 161 3.98 -13.69 3.24
N ASP A 162 3.44 -13.18 4.34
CA ASP A 162 2.25 -12.31 4.35
C ASP A 162 2.57 -10.85 3.98
N LEU A 163 3.84 -10.46 4.04
CA LEU A 163 4.26 -9.09 3.72
C LEU A 163 4.12 -8.81 2.22
N PRO A 164 3.57 -7.65 1.83
CA PRO A 164 3.46 -7.28 0.43
C PRO A 164 4.81 -6.81 -0.12
N ILE A 165 5.05 -7.01 -1.42
CA ILE A 165 6.22 -6.46 -2.12
C ILE A 165 6.09 -4.95 -2.40
N ASP A 166 4.86 -4.43 -2.41
CA ASP A 166 4.57 -3.03 -2.70
C ASP A 166 3.33 -2.48 -1.97
N ASN A 167 3.12 -1.17 -2.05
CA ASN A 167 2.01 -0.46 -1.43
C ASN A 167 0.77 -0.33 -2.36
N ASN A 168 0.67 -1.10 -3.45
CA ASN A 168 -0.37 -0.89 -4.46
C ASN A 168 -1.79 -1.03 -3.91
N ARG A 169 -2.00 -1.83 -2.84
CA ARG A 169 -3.30 -1.91 -2.15
C ARG A 169 -3.78 -0.54 -1.67
N CYS A 170 -2.88 0.22 -1.03
CA CYS A 170 -3.18 1.56 -0.54
C CYS A 170 -3.31 2.58 -1.69
N GLU A 171 -2.44 2.52 -2.69
CA GLU A 171 -2.52 3.38 -3.90
C GLU A 171 -3.85 3.19 -4.65
N ASN A 172 -4.30 1.94 -4.79
CA ASN A 172 -5.57 1.63 -5.44
C ASN A 172 -6.76 2.13 -4.61
N ALA A 173 -6.69 2.04 -3.28
CA ALA A 173 -7.71 2.58 -2.40
C ALA A 173 -7.82 4.12 -2.56
N ILE A 174 -6.72 4.86 -2.49
CA ILE A 174 -6.79 6.34 -2.56
C ILE A 174 -7.15 6.86 -3.97
N ARG A 175 -6.91 6.08 -5.03
CA ARG A 175 -7.07 6.52 -6.42
C ARG A 175 -8.45 7.08 -6.77
N PRO A 176 -9.60 6.45 -6.44
CA PRO A 176 -10.92 7.03 -6.64
C PRO A 176 -11.08 8.43 -6.05
N PHE A 177 -10.58 8.67 -4.83
CA PHE A 177 -10.60 10.00 -4.21
C PHE A 177 -9.72 10.99 -5.00
N VAL A 178 -8.52 10.59 -5.40
CA VAL A 178 -7.59 11.46 -6.15
C VAL A 178 -8.14 11.84 -7.53
N VAL A 179 -8.84 10.94 -8.20
CA VAL A 179 -9.50 11.23 -9.49
C VAL A 179 -10.73 12.10 -9.25
N GLY A 180 -11.59 11.72 -8.30
CA GLY A 180 -12.82 12.44 -7.98
C GLY A 180 -12.58 13.90 -7.60
N ARG A 181 -11.63 14.17 -6.70
CA ARG A 181 -11.32 15.54 -6.25
C ARG A 181 -10.87 16.48 -7.37
N LYS A 182 -10.35 15.95 -8.49
CA LYS A 182 -10.00 16.77 -9.66
C LYS A 182 -11.23 17.19 -10.47
N ALA A 183 -12.34 16.46 -10.32
CA ALA A 183 -13.59 16.70 -11.02
C ALA A 183 -14.64 17.43 -10.15
N TRP A 184 -14.47 17.46 -8.83
CA TRP A 184 -15.39 18.14 -7.91
C TRP A 184 -15.06 19.63 -7.81
N LEU A 185 -15.94 20.48 -8.36
CA LEU A 185 -15.74 21.93 -8.47
C LEU A 185 -15.70 22.70 -7.13
N PHE A 186 -16.05 22.07 -6.00
CA PHE A 186 -16.19 22.71 -4.69
C PHE A 186 -15.67 21.86 -3.52
N SER A 187 -14.53 21.19 -3.72
CA SER A 187 -13.87 20.39 -2.67
C SER A 187 -12.66 21.12 -2.07
N ASP A 188 -12.92 22.17 -1.30
CA ASP A 188 -11.91 23.13 -0.83
C ASP A 188 -11.85 23.35 0.70
N THR A 189 -12.78 22.79 1.48
CA THR A 189 -12.80 22.99 2.94
C THR A 189 -12.19 21.81 3.73
N PRO A 190 -11.46 22.08 4.84
CA PRO A 190 -11.02 21.04 5.77
C PRO A 190 -12.16 20.17 6.31
N ALA A 191 -13.31 20.79 6.62
CA ALA A 191 -14.49 20.07 7.10
C ALA A 191 -15.03 19.07 6.04
N GLY A 192 -15.11 19.50 4.77
CA GLY A 192 -15.50 18.62 3.67
C GLY A 192 -14.49 17.49 3.42
N ALA A 193 -13.20 17.77 3.60
CA ALA A 193 -12.15 16.76 3.50
C ALA A 193 -12.22 15.73 4.63
N HIS A 194 -12.51 16.15 5.86
CA HIS A 194 -12.74 15.26 7.00
C HIS A 194 -13.99 14.39 6.78
N ALA A 195 -15.11 14.98 6.38
CA ALA A 195 -16.33 14.23 6.04
C ALA A 195 -16.07 13.19 4.92
N SER A 196 -15.31 13.59 3.90
CA SER A 196 -14.88 12.67 2.83
C SER A 196 -14.05 11.52 3.40
N ALA A 197 -13.09 11.79 4.29
CA ALA A 197 -12.26 10.77 4.91
C ALA A 197 -13.11 9.71 5.65
N VAL A 198 -14.10 10.13 6.43
CA VAL A 198 -15.03 9.21 7.10
C VAL A 198 -15.80 8.35 6.10
N ILE A 199 -16.44 8.97 5.09
CA ILE A 199 -17.25 8.24 4.11
C ILE A 199 -16.39 7.26 3.28
N TYR A 200 -15.21 7.69 2.82
CA TYR A 200 -14.31 6.83 2.06
C TYR A 200 -13.80 5.66 2.91
N SER A 201 -13.56 5.86 4.20
CA SER A 201 -13.17 4.77 5.11
C SER A 201 -14.25 3.69 5.18
N LEU A 202 -15.51 4.10 5.37
CA LEU A 202 -16.65 3.19 5.43
C LEU A 202 -16.85 2.45 4.09
N VAL A 203 -16.92 3.19 2.99
CA VAL A 203 -17.17 2.64 1.65
C VAL A 203 -16.05 1.69 1.22
N GLN A 204 -14.78 2.08 1.39
CA GLN A 204 -13.65 1.27 0.93
C GLN A 204 -13.42 0.06 1.82
N THR A 205 -13.71 0.17 3.12
CA THR A 205 -13.72 -0.99 4.02
C THR A 205 -14.83 -1.97 3.63
N ALA A 206 -16.06 -1.52 3.37
CA ALA A 206 -17.15 -2.39 2.91
C ALA A 206 -16.77 -3.15 1.62
N LYS A 207 -16.23 -2.43 0.62
CA LYS A 207 -15.74 -3.03 -0.64
C LYS A 207 -14.62 -4.03 -0.41
N ALA A 208 -13.69 -3.73 0.50
CA ALA A 208 -12.58 -4.64 0.81
C ALA A 208 -13.06 -5.95 1.45
N ASN A 209 -14.22 -5.93 2.11
CA ASN A 209 -14.89 -7.10 2.68
C ASN A 209 -15.92 -7.74 1.72
N GLY A 210 -15.94 -7.33 0.45
CA GLY A 210 -16.83 -7.91 -0.56
C GLY A 210 -18.30 -7.50 -0.46
N LEU A 211 -18.62 -6.45 0.32
CA LEU A 211 -19.98 -5.95 0.45
C LEU A 211 -20.24 -4.80 -0.53
N GLU A 212 -21.45 -4.75 -1.07
CA GLU A 212 -21.94 -3.60 -1.83
C GLU A 212 -22.19 -2.43 -0.85
N PRO A 213 -21.50 -1.28 -1.01
CA PRO A 213 -21.51 -0.21 -0.01
C PRO A 213 -22.87 0.38 0.31
N TYR A 214 -23.75 0.57 -0.68
CA TYR A 214 -25.06 1.18 -0.47
C TYR A 214 -25.92 0.28 0.44
N THR A 215 -25.98 -1.00 0.12
CA THR A 215 -26.79 -1.98 0.86
C THR A 215 -26.27 -2.16 2.28
N TRP A 216 -24.94 -2.23 2.46
CA TRP A 216 -24.35 -2.28 3.79
C TRP A 216 -24.60 -0.99 4.59
N LEU A 217 -24.38 0.19 4.02
CA LEU A 217 -24.62 1.46 4.72
C LEU A 217 -26.09 1.63 5.10
N ARG A 218 -27.03 1.26 4.22
CA ARG A 218 -28.47 1.28 4.53
C ARG A 218 -28.78 0.37 5.74
N ARG A 219 -28.18 -0.83 5.78
CA ARG A 219 -28.31 -1.76 6.91
C ARG A 219 -27.78 -1.15 8.20
N VAL A 220 -26.55 -0.62 8.18
CA VAL A 220 -25.92 0.00 9.35
C VAL A 220 -26.75 1.18 9.84
N LEU A 221 -27.12 2.12 8.97
CA LEU A 221 -27.87 3.31 9.38
C LEU A 221 -29.27 2.99 9.93
N ARG A 222 -29.90 1.90 9.48
CA ARG A 222 -31.19 1.42 9.99
C ARG A 222 -31.07 0.80 11.38
N ASP A 223 -30.06 -0.06 11.58
CA ASP A 223 -29.97 -0.91 12.78
C ASP A 223 -29.13 -0.27 13.90
N LEU A 224 -28.18 0.62 13.56
CA LEU A 224 -27.26 1.27 14.50
C LEU A 224 -27.98 2.01 15.65
N PRO A 225 -29.09 2.76 15.43
CA PRO A 225 -29.81 3.40 16.54
C PRO A 225 -30.38 2.42 17.57
N ALA A 226 -30.60 1.15 17.18
CA ALA A 226 -31.08 0.10 18.07
C ALA A 226 -29.94 -0.68 18.77
N ALA A 227 -28.69 -0.51 18.33
CA ALA A 227 -27.52 -1.14 18.92
C ALA A 227 -27.15 -0.46 20.24
N LYS A 228 -27.44 -1.13 21.37
CA LYS A 228 -27.22 -0.58 22.72
C LYS A 228 -25.92 -1.06 23.40
N SER A 229 -25.14 -1.93 22.74
CA SER A 229 -23.87 -2.43 23.25
C SER A 229 -22.80 -2.43 22.17
N VAL A 230 -21.53 -2.55 22.57
CA VAL A 230 -20.39 -2.64 21.65
C VAL A 230 -20.55 -3.85 20.75
N GLU A 231 -20.94 -5.00 21.31
CA GLU A 231 -21.17 -6.24 20.57
C GLU A 231 -22.26 -6.07 19.52
N ALA A 232 -23.34 -5.34 19.84
CA ALA A 232 -24.39 -5.04 18.87
C ALA A 232 -23.87 -4.17 17.72
N VAL A 233 -23.01 -3.18 17.99
CA VAL A 233 -22.34 -2.39 16.94
C VAL A 233 -21.39 -3.26 16.12
N GLU A 234 -20.65 -4.16 16.78
CA GLU A 234 -19.72 -5.07 16.10
C GLU A 234 -20.43 -5.99 15.11
N THR A 235 -21.66 -6.43 15.39
CA THR A 235 -22.44 -7.24 14.43
C THR A 235 -22.74 -6.50 13.11
N LEU A 236 -22.66 -5.17 13.10
CA LEU A 236 -22.88 -4.35 11.91
C LEU A 236 -21.59 -4.11 11.09
N LEU A 237 -20.44 -4.54 11.60
CA LEU A 237 -19.15 -4.39 10.91
C LEU A 237 -19.12 -5.24 9.63
N PRO A 238 -18.40 -4.79 8.60
CA PRO A 238 -18.52 -5.38 7.26
C PRO A 238 -17.96 -6.80 7.17
N TRP A 239 -17.11 -7.24 8.10
CA TRP A 239 -16.64 -8.63 8.18
C TRP A 239 -17.58 -9.56 8.97
N ASN A 240 -18.56 -9.02 9.69
CA ASN A 240 -19.53 -9.80 10.46
C ASN A 240 -20.87 -9.98 9.73
N LEU A 241 -21.03 -9.36 8.56
CA LEU A 241 -22.23 -9.45 7.73
C LEU A 241 -21.92 -10.20 6.44
N ARG A 242 -22.85 -11.07 6.02
CA ARG A 242 -22.80 -11.75 4.72
C ARG A 242 -23.74 -11.06 3.74
N ILE A 243 -23.51 -11.27 2.45
CA ILE A 243 -24.40 -10.77 1.38
C ILE A 243 -25.85 -11.21 1.63
N ALA A 244 -26.08 -12.44 2.09
CA ALA A 244 -27.40 -12.95 2.43
C ALA A 244 -28.11 -12.18 3.56
N ASP A 245 -27.35 -11.55 4.46
CA ASP A 245 -27.88 -10.73 5.56
C ASP A 245 -28.24 -9.30 5.08
N LEU A 246 -27.81 -8.94 3.86
CA LEU A 246 -28.03 -7.64 3.22
C LEU A 246 -29.12 -7.68 2.15
N VAL A 247 -29.48 -8.85 1.62
CA VAL A 247 -30.64 -9.01 0.75
C VAL A 247 -31.89 -8.78 1.59
N ASP A 248 -32.61 -7.69 1.29
CA ASP A 248 -33.92 -7.43 1.91
C ASP A 248 -34.81 -8.66 1.68
N LYS A 249 -35.22 -9.34 2.75
CA LYS A 249 -36.29 -10.37 2.71
C LYS A 249 -37.66 -9.77 2.44
N THR A 250 -37.75 -8.46 2.24
CA THR A 250 -38.96 -7.77 1.81
C THR A 250 -38.93 -7.65 0.30
N GLY A 251 -39.65 -8.55 -0.36
CA GLY A 251 -40.09 -8.33 -1.73
C GLY A 251 -40.87 -7.02 -1.82
N LEU A 252 -40.31 -6.07 -2.55
CA LEU A 252 -40.99 -5.05 -3.33
C LEU A 252 -40.34 -5.06 -4.71
#